data_AF-A0A2J0KS66-F1
#
_entry.id   AF-A0A2J0KS66-F1
#
_cell.length_a   1.000
_cell.length_b   1.000
_cell.length_c   1.000
_cell.angle_alpha   90.00
_cell.angle_beta   90.00
_cell.angle_gamma   90.00
#
_symmetry.space_group_name_H-M   'P 1'
#
loop_
_entity.id
_entity.type
_entity.pdbx_description
1 polymer ?
#
loop_
_entity_poly.entity_id
_entity_poly.type
_entity_poly.pdbx_seq_one_letter_code
_entity_poly.pdbx_strand_id
1 'polypeptide(L)' 'MRILIIKLGAMGDVLRTTPLLPALRKKYPGSKITWLVEARCRGVLEKNPFI' A
#
# COMPACT_ATOMS: atom_id res chain seq x y z
N MET A 1 -4.71 10.36 11.27
CA MET A 1 -3.59 10.69 10.37
C MET A 1 -3.82 10.09 8.98
N ARG A 2 -3.37 10.75 7.91
CA ARG A 2 -3.48 10.24 6.53
C ARG A 2 -2.09 10.00 5.95
N ILE A 3 -1.87 8.84 5.35
CA ILE A 3 -0.58 8.43 4.76
C ILE A 3 -0.82 8.12 3.29
N LEU A 4 -0.07 8.76 2.40
CA LEU A 4 -0.06 8.46 0.97
C LEU A 4 1.26 7.74 0.64
N ILE A 5 1.16 6.54 0.06
CA ILE A 5 2.28 5.80 -0.50
C ILE A 5 2.24 5.95 -2.01
N ILE A 6 3.36 6.34 -2.61
CA ILE A 6 3.50 6.45 -4.06
C ILE A 6 4.50 5.40 -4.52
N LYS A 7 4.03 4.43 -5.30
CA LYS A 7 4.88 3.38 -5.88
C LYS A 7 4.35 3.00 -7.26
N LEU A 8 4.80 3.74 -8.27
CA LEU A 8 4.43 3.55 -9.67
C LEU A 8 5.29 2.49 -10.38
N GLY A 9 6.05 1.68 -9.63
CA GLY A 9 6.96 0.67 -10.17
C GLY A 9 6.25 -0.50 -10.84
N ALA A 10 7.05 -1.43 -11.38
CA ALA A 10 6.55 -2.69 -11.92
C ALA A 10 5.73 -3.47 -10.88
N MET A 11 4.83 -4.35 -11.35
CA MET A 11 3.89 -5.09 -10.50
C MET A 11 4.58 -5.85 -9.35
N GLY A 12 5.71 -6.51 -9.62
CA GLY A 12 6.47 -7.23 -8.59
C GLY A 12 7.09 -6.33 -7.51
N ASP A 13 7.43 -5.08 -7.86
CA ASP A 13 7.96 -4.09 -6.91
C ASP A 13 6.84 -3.53 -6.01
N VAL A 14 5.64 -3.32 -6.55
CA VAL A 14 4.43 -3.01 -5.75
C VAL A 14 4.13 -4.16 -4.78
N LEU A 15 4.13 -5.41 -5.24
CA LEU A 15 3.84 -6.57 -4.37
C LEU A 15 4.84 -6.68 -3.21
N ARG A 16 6.14 -6.63 -3.49
CA ARG A 16 7.20 -6.75 -2.48
C ARG A 16 7.24 -5.60 -1.48
N THR A 17 6.58 -4.48 -1.76
CA THR A 17 6.46 -3.37 -0.81
C THR A 17 5.24 -3.50 0.11
N THR A 18 4.21 -4.27 -0.24
CA THR A 18 3.01 -4.45 0.62
C THR A 18 3.28 -4.90 2.08
N PRO A 19 4.35 -5.66 2.41
CA PRO A 19 4.67 -6.00 3.81
C PRO A 19 5.01 -4.80 4.71
N LEU A 20 5.18 -3.59 4.16
CA LEU A 20 5.33 -2.38 4.97
C LEU A 20 4.02 -1.99 5.71
N LEU A 21 2.86 -2.39 5.18
CA LEU A 21 1.55 -1.93 5.66
C LEU A 21 1.23 -2.36 7.10
N PRO A 22 1.46 -3.62 7.55
CA PRO A 22 1.30 -4.00 8.95
C PRO A 22 2.16 -3.16 9.90
N ALA A 23 3.41 -2.87 9.53
CA ALA A 23 4.32 -2.08 10.34
C ALA A 23 3.85 -0.62 10.45
N LEU A 24 3.38 -0.02 9.35
CA LEU A 24 2.78 1.31 9.37
C LEU A 24 1.52 1.36 10.24
N ARG A 25 0.66 0.34 10.16
CA ARG A 25 -0.55 0.25 11.00
C ARG A 25 -0.22 0.11 12.48
N LYS A 26 0.80 -0.67 12.83
CA LYS A 26 1.27 -0.80 14.22
C LYS A 26 1.87 0.50 14.75
N LYS A 27 2.68 1.19 13.94
CA LYS A 27 3.32 2.46 14.32
C LYS A 27 2.32 3.62 14.38
N TYR A 28 1.32 3.60 13.50
CA TYR A 28 0.29 4.63 13.38
C TYR A 28 -1.12 4.02 13.41
N PRO A 29 -1.59 3.59 14.60
CA PRO A 29 -2.93 3.04 14.76
C PRO A 29 -4.01 4.02 14.27
N GLY A 30 -5.05 3.49 13.61
CA GLY A 30 -6.16 4.31 13.08
C GLY A 30 -5.80 5.24 11.91
N SER A 31 -4.59 5.18 11.35
CA SER A 31 -4.24 5.95 10.14
C SER A 31 -5.07 5.51 8.93
N LYS A 32 -5.38 6.43 8.01
CA LYS A 32 -5.91 6.08 6.69
C LYS A 32 -4.75 6.00 5.71
N ILE A 33 -4.50 4.82 5.15
CA ILE A 33 -3.45 4.61 4.15
C ILE A 33 -4.09 4.65 2.77
N THR A 34 -3.50 5.41 1.86
CA THR A 34 -3.86 5.43 0.44
C THR A 34 -2.62 5.11 -0.35
N TRP A 35 -2.76 4.28 -1.38
CA TRP A 35 -1.63 3.86 -2.21
C TRP A 35 -1.89 4.20 -3.66
N LEU A 36 -1.06 5.11 -4.20
CA LEU A 36 -1.04 5.45 -5.61
C LEU A 36 -0.13 4.48 -6.39
N VAL A 37 -0.74 3.72 -7.28
CA VAL A 37 -0.09 2.78 -8.21
C VAL A 37 -0.58 3.04 -9.62
N GLU A 38 0.14 2.54 -10.61
CA GLU A 38 -0.38 2.48 -11.97
C GLU A 38 -1.61 1.56 -12.07
N ALA A 39 -2.52 1.86 -13.01
CA ALA A 39 -3.76 1.11 -13.19
C ALA A 39 -3.54 -0.41 -13.38
N ARG A 40 -2.51 -0.80 -14.13
CA ARG A 40 -2.13 -2.21 -14.36
C ARG A 40 -1.77 -2.96 -13.07
N CYS A 41 -1.36 -2.24 -12.02
CA CYS A 41 -0.95 -2.82 -10.73
C CYS A 41 -2.10 -2.89 -9.72
N ARG A 42 -3.30 -2.37 -10.04
CA ARG A 42 -4.44 -2.32 -9.11
C ARG A 42 -4.77 -3.68 -8.48
N GLY A 43 -4.80 -4.74 -9.29
CA GLY A 43 -5.14 -6.10 -8.83
C GLY A 43 -4.22 -6.65 -7.73
N VAL A 44 -2.98 -6.14 -7.62
CA VAL A 44 -2.05 -6.52 -6.54
C VAL A 44 -2.54 -6.07 -5.17
N LEU A 45 -3.31 -4.98 -5.12
CA LEU A 45 -3.72 -4.31 -3.88
C LEU A 45 -5.16 -4.62 -3.46
N GLU A 46 -6.01 -5.16 -4.35
CA GLU A 46 -7.47 -5.25 -4.14
C GLU A 46 -7.94 -6.07 -2.93
N LYS A 47 -7.09 -6.94 -2.38
CA LYS A 47 -7.42 -7.77 -1.21
C LYS A 47 -6.56 -7.47 0.01
N ASN A 48 -5.78 -6.39 -0.03
CA ASN A 48 -4.94 -6.04 1.10
C ASN A 48 -5.78 -5.33 2.18
N PRO A 49 -5.88 -5.86 3.41
CA PRO A 49 -6.77 -5.33 4.44
C PRO A 49 -6.34 -3.98 5.02
N PHE A 50 -5.16 -3.49 4.65
CA PHE A 50 -4.56 -2.30 5.27
C PHE A 50 -4.66 -1.03 4.42
N ILE A 51 -5.17 -1.13 3.19
CA ILE A 51 -5.38 -0.02 2.25
C ILE A 51 -6.86 0.09 1.86
#